data_AF-A0A3N5GPY8-F1
#
_entry.id   AF-A0A3N5GPY8-F1
#
_cell.length_a   1.000
_cell.length_b   1.000
_cell.length_c   1.000
_cell.angle_alpha   90.00
_cell.angle_beta   90.00
_cell.angle_gamma   90.00
#
_symmetry.space_group_name_H-M   'P 1'
#
loop_
_entity.id
_entity.type
_entity.pdbx_description
1 polymer ?
#
loop_
_entity_poly.entity_id
_entity_poly.type
_entity_poly.pdbx_seq_one_letter_code
_entity_poly.pdbx_strand_id
1 'polypeptide(L)' 'GQDSFYISSQLVREVASLGGDVSELVPPNVFSALREKFPSKNGG' A
#
# COMPACT_ATOMS: atom_id res chain seq x y z
N GLY A 1 -10.87 21.53 -1.93
CA GLY A 1 -11.47 20.48 -1.09
C GLY A 1 -10.40 19.44 -0.87
N GLN A 2 -10.24 18.91 0.34
CA GLN A 2 -9.21 17.89 0.57
C GLN A 2 -9.77 16.52 0.18
N ASP A 3 -9.35 16.01 -0.97
CA ASP A 3 -9.64 14.65 -1.44
C ASP A 3 -9.01 13.63 -0.49
N SER A 4 -9.77 13.29 0.55
CA SER A 4 -9.37 12.30 1.55
C SER A 4 -9.91 10.97 1.07
N PHE A 5 -9.12 10.23 0.27
CA PHE A 5 -9.44 8.85 -0.09
C PHE A 5 -9.53 8.01 1.20
N TYR A 6 -10.74 7.82 1.71
CA TYR A 6 -10.99 6.99 2.88
C TYR A 6 -11.07 5.52 2.45
N ILE A 7 -9.93 4.97 2.06
CA ILE A 7 -9.79 3.54 1.83
C ILE A 7 -9.55 2.84 3.18
N SER A 8 -10.23 1.71 3.40
CA SER A 8 -10.00 0.88 4.58
C SER A 8 -8.54 0.42 4.66
N SER A 9 -7.91 0.62 5.82
CA SER A 9 -6.51 0.20 6.07
C SER A 9 -6.28 -1.30 5.84
N GLN A 10 -7.34 -2.11 5.94
CA GLN A 10 -7.30 -3.54 5.62
C GLN A 10 -7.08 -3.77 4.12
N LEU A 11 -7.82 -3.06 3.26
CA LEU A 11 -7.71 -3.21 1.81
C LEU A 11 -6.30 -2.86 1.32
N VAL A 12 -5.72 -1.77 1.83
CA VAL A 12 -4.33 -1.37 1.51
C VAL A 12 -3.34 -2.48 1.86
N ARG A 13 -3.50 -3.10 3.04
CA ARG A 13 -2.61 -4.18 3.49
C ARG A 13 -2.79 -5.43 2.65
N GLU A 14 -4.02 -5.78 2.28
CA GLU A 14 -4.27 -6.92 1.40
C GLU A 14 -3.67 -6.71 0.02
N VAL A 15 -3.90 -5.55 -0.61
CA VAL A 15 -3.32 -5.21 -1.91
C VAL A 15 -1.80 -5.20 -1.84
N ALA A 16 -1.20 -4.54 -0.84
CA ALA A 16 0.25 -4.50 -0.66
C ALA A 16 0.83 -5.91 -0.39
N SER A 17 0.15 -6.75 0.38
CA SER A 17 0.56 -8.13 0.66
C SER A 17 0.48 -9.03 -0.57
N LEU A 18 -0.45 -8.75 -1.49
CA LEU A 18 -0.58 -9.45 -2.77
C LEU A 18 0.40 -8.91 -3.84
N GLY A 19 1.15 -7.85 -3.53
CA GLY A 19 2.08 -7.20 -4.45
C GLY A 19 1.42 -6.20 -5.42
N GLY A 20 0.18 -5.79 -5.14
CA GLY A 20 -0.48 -4.71 -5.85
C GLY A 20 0.07 -3.34 -5.45
N ASP A 21 0.02 -2.40 -6.39
CA ASP A 21 0.47 -1.04 -6.15
C ASP A 21 -0.56 -0.26 -5.34
N VAL A 22 -0.10 0.39 -4.26
CA VAL A 22 -0.92 1.22 -3.38
C VAL A 22 -0.40 2.66 -3.33
N SER A 23 0.49 3.06 -4.23
CA SER A 23 1.14 4.39 -4.21
C SER A 23 0.16 5.55 -4.39
N GLU A 24 -0.98 5.29 -5.04
CA GLU A 24 -2.08 6.26 -5.19
C GLU A 24 -3.05 6.25 -4.00
N LEU A 25 -3.00 5.20 -3.17
CA LEU A 25 -3.90 5.00 -2.03
C LEU A 25 -3.27 5.46 -0.71
N VAL A 26 -1.94 5.55 -0.65
CA VAL A 26 -1.21 5.98 0.53
C VAL A 26 -0.13 7.00 0.17
N PRO A 27 0.20 7.92 1.09
CA PRO A 27 1.31 8.83 0.88
C PRO A 27 2.66 8.10 0.79
N PRO A 28 3.68 8.70 0.14
CA PRO A 28 4.93 8.04 -0.21
C PRO A 28 5.72 7.51 1.00
N ASN A 29 5.61 8.18 2.16
CA ASN A 29 6.20 7.71 3.41
C ASN A 29 5.60 6.37 3.87
N VAL A 30 4.29 6.17 3.70
CA VAL A 30 3.60 4.92 4.04
C VAL A 30 3.88 3.86 2.99
N PHE A 31 3.91 4.23 1.71
CA PHE A 31 4.25 3.31 0.63
C PHE A 31 5.64 2.67 0.84
N SER A 32 6.64 3.48 1.19
CA SER A 32 7.99 2.98 1.48
C SER A 32 8.01 2.01 2.66
N ALA A 33 7.35 2.36 3.76
CA ALA A 33 7.23 1.49 4.95
C ALA A 33 6.45 0.19 4.65
N LEU A 34 5.43 0.24 3.80
CA LEU A 34 4.70 -0.94 3.35
C LEU A 34 5.57 -1.84 2.49
N ARG A 35 6.39 -1.30 1.57
CA ARG A 35 7.32 -2.09 0.76
C ARG A 35 8.41 -2.77 1.58
N GLU A 36 8.88 -2.12 2.64
CA GLU A 36 9.83 -2.72 3.58
C GLU A 36 9.19 -3.83 4.43
N LYS A 37 7.94 -3.63 4.87
CA LYS A 37 7.19 -4.63 5.66
C LYS A 37 6.69 -5.82 4.83
N PHE A 38 6.26 -5.56 3.61
CA PHE A 38 5.71 -6.53 2.67
C PHE A 38 6.61 -6.54 1.43
N PRO A 39 7.82 -7.12 1.50
CA PRO A 39 8.61 -7.35 0.32
C PRO A 39 7.79 -8.24 -0.60
N SER A 40 7.34 -7.68 -1.73
CA SER A 40 6.49 -8.35 -2.71
C SER A 40 7.01 -9.77 -2.93
N LYS A 41 6.28 -10.78 -2.45
CA LYS A 41 6.71 -12.19 -2.51
C LYS A 41 6.56 -12.78 -3.92
N ASN A 42 6.72 -11.94 -4.95
CA ASN A 42 6.66 -12.32 -6.35
C ASN A 42 8.03 -12.13 -7.00
N GLY A 43 9.02 -12.86 -6.48
CA GLY A 43 10.39 -12.86 -6.97
C GLY A 43 11.17 -13.99 -6.32
N GLY A 44 10.86 -15.24 -6.72
CA GLY A 44 11.52 -16.47 -6.26
C GLY A 44 10.60 -17.67 -6.31
#